data_AF-A0A958HI89-F1
#
_entry.id   AF-A0A958HI89-F1
#
_cell.length_a   1.000
_cell.length_b   1.000
_cell.length_c   1.000
_cell.angle_alpha   90.00
_cell.angle_beta   90.00
_cell.angle_gamma   90.00
#
_symmetry.space_group_name_H-M   'P 1'
#
loop_
_entity.id
_entity.type
_entity.pdbx_description
1 polymer ?
#
loop_
_entity_poly.entity_id
_entity_poly.type
_entity_poly.pdbx_seq_one_letter_code
_entity_poly.pdbx_strand_id
1 'polypeptide(L)'
;LHMVNIQDPTNPTNAGCFSADGYTHDAQCVNYIGPDADHQGEEICFNANEDTLTIVDVTNKAAPAQVSRTGYANSAYTHQVWVDETQTYLLLDDELDEQNYGYNTRTRIWDISDLDTPQLLGFYAGTTAAIDHNLYIKDGYAYEANYRAGLQILDLSGMASARLSQVGYFDIYPANNNANFNGAWSVYPYFASGVVIISGIEQGLFIVRPHLPTPCYDFNGSGTVDIGDITLVTAAWGTDNTLYDFNGNGTVDVDDIQTIALTWENAC
;
A
#
# COMPACT_ATOMS: atom_id res chain seq x y z
N LEU A 1 -0.14 3.55 19.68
CA LEU A 1 -1.19 4.25 18.90
C LEU A 1 -2.02 5.23 19.77
N HIS A 2 -2.12 6.50 19.39
CA HIS A 2 -3.01 7.49 20.03
C HIS A 2 -4.15 7.88 19.09
N MET A 3 -5.39 7.92 19.60
CA MET A 3 -6.55 8.34 18.83
C MET A 3 -6.97 9.74 19.27
N VAL A 4 -7.18 10.62 18.29
CA VAL A 4 -7.55 12.02 18.52
C VAL A 4 -8.85 12.30 17.77
N ASN A 5 -9.87 12.81 18.47
CA ASN A 5 -11.09 13.28 17.85
C ASN A 5 -10.86 14.70 17.30
N ILE A 6 -10.99 14.82 15.98
CA ILE A 6 -10.79 16.06 15.20
C ILE A 6 -12.10 16.57 14.56
N GLN A 7 -13.27 16.18 15.06
CA GLN A 7 -14.56 16.70 14.58
C GLN A 7 -14.66 18.24 14.71
N ASP A 8 -13.95 18.82 15.68
CA ASP A 8 -13.56 20.23 15.68
C ASP A 8 -12.03 20.32 15.48
N PRO A 9 -11.54 20.57 14.26
CA PRO A 9 -10.11 20.59 13.96
C PRO A 9 -9.33 21.68 14.71
N THR A 10 -10.03 22.74 15.17
CA THR A 10 -9.40 23.81 15.96
C THR A 10 -9.34 23.50 17.45
N ASN A 11 -10.04 22.46 17.89
CA ASN A 11 -10.10 22.00 19.27
C ASN A 11 -10.05 20.46 19.34
N PRO A 12 -8.93 19.84 18.95
CA PRO A 12 -8.78 18.39 18.98
C PRO A 12 -8.86 17.87 20.43
N THR A 13 -9.53 16.73 20.61
CA THR A 13 -9.69 16.10 21.93
C THR A 13 -9.16 14.67 21.93
N ASN A 14 -8.68 14.19 23.07
CA ASN A 14 -8.22 12.80 23.19
C ASN A 14 -9.42 11.84 23.07
N ALA A 15 -9.34 10.87 22.17
CA ALA A 15 -10.34 9.81 22.01
C ALA A 15 -9.95 8.49 22.69
N GLY A 16 -8.65 8.25 22.91
CA GLY A 16 -8.14 7.05 23.55
C GLY A 16 -6.70 6.74 23.16
N CYS A 17 -6.19 5.60 23.62
CA CYS A 17 -4.90 5.07 23.15
C CYS A 17 -4.85 3.55 23.25
N PHE A 18 -4.01 2.96 22.41
CA PHE A 18 -3.59 1.57 22.48
C PHE A 18 -2.07 1.53 22.67
N SER A 19 -1.61 0.72 23.63
CA SER A 19 -0.21 0.57 24.00
C SER A 19 0.18 -0.84 24.41
N ALA A 20 -0.70 -1.84 24.21
CA ALA A 20 -0.45 -3.20 24.68
C ALA A 20 0.77 -3.85 24.00
N ASP A 21 1.05 -3.44 22.77
CA ASP A 21 2.21 -3.88 21.99
C ASP A 21 3.35 -2.85 21.91
N GLY A 22 3.42 -1.92 22.87
CA GLY A 22 4.54 -0.98 22.96
C GLY A 22 4.49 0.15 21.93
N TYR A 23 5.66 0.50 21.38
CA TYR A 23 5.81 1.64 20.47
C TYR A 23 5.27 1.28 19.08
N THR A 24 4.54 2.22 18.51
CA THR A 24 4.09 2.16 17.12
C THR A 24 4.85 3.23 16.37
N HIS A 25 5.62 2.82 15.37
CA HIS A 25 6.40 3.75 14.57
C HIS A 25 5.52 4.49 13.57
N ASP A 26 4.75 3.73 12.79
CA ASP A 26 3.73 4.23 11.88
C ASP A 26 2.46 3.37 11.97
N ALA A 27 1.32 3.95 11.58
CA ALA A 27 0.04 3.28 11.54
C ALA A 27 -0.81 3.79 10.39
N GLN A 28 -1.45 2.85 9.68
CA GLN A 28 -2.52 3.16 8.75
C GLN A 28 -3.84 2.64 9.31
N CYS A 29 -4.81 3.54 9.47
CA CYS A 29 -6.15 3.20 9.94
C CYS A 29 -7.17 3.36 8.81
N VAL A 30 -8.06 2.39 8.66
CA VAL A 30 -9.10 2.36 7.65
C VAL A 30 -10.45 2.02 8.27
N ASN A 31 -11.53 2.42 7.59
CA ASN A 31 -12.80 1.72 7.77
C ASN A 31 -12.68 0.42 6.98
N TYR A 32 -12.79 -0.71 7.66
CA TYR A 32 -12.49 -1.99 7.07
C TYR A 32 -13.60 -2.43 6.13
N ILE A 33 -13.21 -2.72 4.89
CA ILE A 33 -14.07 -3.23 3.81
C ILE A 33 -13.50 -4.50 3.19
N GLY A 34 -12.36 -4.98 3.71
CA GLY A 34 -11.66 -6.15 3.20
C GLY A 34 -12.40 -7.47 3.44
N PRO A 35 -11.87 -8.60 2.97
CA PRO A 35 -12.60 -9.85 2.88
C PRO A 35 -12.86 -10.57 4.22
N ASP A 36 -12.29 -10.10 5.32
CA ASP A 36 -12.51 -10.68 6.65
C ASP A 36 -13.90 -10.33 7.19
N ALA A 37 -14.82 -11.29 7.14
CA ALA A 37 -16.22 -11.10 7.53
C ALA A 37 -16.41 -10.74 9.01
N ASP A 38 -15.48 -11.13 9.90
CA ASP A 38 -15.61 -10.90 11.34
C ASP A 38 -15.37 -9.43 11.71
N HIS A 39 -14.66 -8.69 10.84
CA HIS A 39 -14.24 -7.30 11.06
C HIS A 39 -14.90 -6.28 10.10
N GLN A 40 -15.85 -6.72 9.27
CA GLN A 40 -16.52 -5.85 8.31
C GLN A 40 -17.18 -4.62 8.95
N GLY A 41 -16.80 -3.42 8.46
CA GLY A 41 -17.29 -2.14 8.95
C GLY A 41 -16.65 -1.64 10.25
N GLU A 42 -15.67 -2.35 10.81
CA GLU A 42 -14.88 -1.89 11.95
C GLU A 42 -13.84 -0.84 11.53
N GLU A 43 -13.39 -0.03 12.49
CA GLU A 43 -12.23 0.86 12.28
C GLU A 43 -10.96 0.09 12.68
N ILE A 44 -10.17 -0.31 11.68
CA ILE A 44 -8.98 -1.14 11.87
C ILE A 44 -7.72 -0.33 11.63
N CYS A 45 -6.76 -0.42 12.56
CA CYS A 45 -5.42 0.16 12.42
C CYS A 45 -4.37 -0.94 12.24
N PHE A 46 -3.63 -0.88 11.14
CA PHE A 46 -2.45 -1.68 10.85
C PHE A 46 -1.23 -0.90 11.34
N ASN A 47 -0.50 -1.45 12.31
CA ASN A 47 0.58 -0.75 13.00
C ASN A 47 1.92 -1.43 12.71
N ALA A 48 2.92 -0.62 12.38
CA ALA A 48 4.32 -1.01 12.27
C ALA A 48 5.02 -0.75 13.62
N ASN A 49 5.25 -1.81 14.39
CA ASN A 49 5.72 -1.69 15.78
C ASN A 49 7.21 -2.03 15.95
N GLU A 50 8.07 -1.64 15.01
CA GLU A 50 9.52 -1.92 14.97
C GLU A 50 9.88 -3.41 14.79
N ASP A 51 9.11 -4.36 15.33
CA ASP A 51 9.38 -5.81 15.24
C ASP A 51 8.19 -6.64 14.69
N THR A 52 6.99 -6.07 14.65
CA THR A 52 5.77 -6.76 14.20
C THR A 52 4.84 -5.89 13.36
N LEU A 53 4.05 -6.57 12.53
CA LEU A 53 2.76 -6.08 12.05
C LEU A 53 1.72 -6.34 13.14
N THR A 54 1.11 -5.28 13.66
CA THR A 54 0.13 -5.36 14.75
C THR A 54 -1.19 -4.74 14.33
N ILE A 55 -2.25 -5.55 14.32
CA ILE A 55 -3.58 -5.14 13.87
C ILE A 55 -4.44 -4.87 15.11
N VAL A 56 -5.10 -3.71 15.13
CA VAL A 56 -5.88 -3.24 16.27
C VAL A 56 -7.24 -2.76 15.78
N ASP A 57 -8.32 -3.32 16.34
CA ASP A 57 -9.66 -2.74 16.23
C ASP A 57 -9.75 -1.55 17.19
N VAL A 58 -10.00 -0.38 16.60
CA VAL A 58 -10.18 0.88 17.31
C VAL A 58 -11.62 1.38 17.28
N THR A 59 -12.58 0.61 16.77
CA THR A 59 -14.01 0.98 16.67
C THR A 59 -14.51 1.59 17.99
N ASN A 60 -14.31 0.87 19.09
CA ASN A 60 -14.51 1.42 20.42
C ASN A 60 -13.24 2.12 20.93
N LYS A 61 -13.14 3.43 20.73
CA LYS A 61 -12.00 4.26 21.15
C LYS A 61 -11.67 4.17 22.65
N ALA A 62 -12.65 3.83 23.49
CA ALA A 62 -12.46 3.67 24.93
C ALA A 62 -11.88 2.31 25.32
N ALA A 63 -11.95 1.31 24.42
CA ALA A 63 -11.40 -0.02 24.63
C ALA A 63 -10.89 -0.63 23.30
N PRO A 64 -9.79 -0.10 22.73
CA PRO A 64 -9.16 -0.71 21.56
C PRO A 64 -8.75 -2.15 21.85
N ALA A 65 -8.94 -3.03 20.88
CA ALA A 65 -8.62 -4.45 20.99
C ALA A 65 -7.52 -4.81 19.99
N GLN A 66 -6.46 -5.46 20.48
CA GLN A 66 -5.49 -6.08 19.57
C GLN A 66 -6.13 -7.31 18.93
N VAL A 67 -6.21 -7.32 17.61
CA VAL A 67 -6.69 -8.45 16.81
C VAL A 67 -5.54 -9.45 16.64
N SER A 68 -4.42 -8.98 16.09
CA SER A 68 -3.23 -9.81 15.91
C SER A 68 -1.93 -9.06 16.15
N ARG A 69 -0.87 -9.82 16.39
CA ARG A 69 0.52 -9.36 16.52
C ARG A 69 1.41 -10.39 15.86
N THR A 70 1.91 -10.06 14.68
CA THR A 70 2.60 -11.03 13.83
C THR A 70 4.00 -10.54 13.50
N GLY A 71 5.00 -11.29 13.95
CA GLY A 71 6.40 -11.07 13.59
C GLY A 71 6.79 -11.85 12.35
N TYR A 72 7.97 -11.54 11.81
CA TYR A 72 8.53 -12.20 10.64
C TYR A 72 10.04 -12.39 10.78
N ALA A 73 10.58 -13.36 10.03
CA ALA A 73 12.00 -13.66 10.08
C ALA A 73 12.81 -12.46 9.56
N ASN A 74 13.95 -12.19 10.21
CA ASN A 74 14.86 -11.11 9.83
C ASN A 74 14.24 -9.71 9.87
N SER A 75 13.23 -9.48 10.73
CA SER A 75 12.82 -8.11 11.05
C SER A 75 14.01 -7.33 11.63
N ALA A 76 14.17 -6.07 11.22
CA ALA A 76 15.15 -5.15 11.78
C ALA A 76 14.47 -3.91 12.37
N TYR A 77 13.60 -3.26 11.61
CA TYR A 77 12.83 -2.09 11.97
C TYR A 77 11.57 -2.00 11.10
N THR A 78 10.53 -2.73 11.50
CA THR A 78 9.20 -2.67 10.89
C THR A 78 8.71 -1.22 10.90
N HIS A 79 8.76 -0.57 9.73
CA HIS A 79 8.78 0.88 9.65
C HIS A 79 7.41 1.46 9.32
N GLN A 80 6.84 1.02 8.18
CA GLN A 80 5.61 1.55 7.63
C GLN A 80 4.82 0.45 6.94
N VAL A 81 3.50 0.62 6.91
CA VAL A 81 2.55 -0.29 6.26
C VAL A 81 1.56 0.47 5.41
N TRP A 82 1.13 -0.14 4.31
CA TRP A 82 0.07 0.40 3.48
C TRP A 82 -0.79 -0.72 2.87
N VAL A 83 -2.07 -0.73 3.18
CA VAL A 83 -3.08 -1.65 2.61
C VAL A 83 -3.42 -1.25 1.19
N ASP A 84 -3.71 -2.25 0.36
CA ASP A 84 -4.24 -2.06 -0.98
C ASP A 84 -5.70 -1.60 -0.95
N GLU A 85 -6.23 -1.17 -2.09
CA GLU A 85 -7.59 -0.66 -2.19
C GLU A 85 -8.65 -1.71 -1.82
N THR A 86 -8.35 -3.00 -2.03
CA THR A 86 -9.24 -4.11 -1.65
C THR A 86 -9.12 -4.51 -0.18
N GLN A 87 -8.12 -3.99 0.54
CA GLN A 87 -7.75 -4.37 1.91
C GLN A 87 -7.56 -5.88 2.09
N THR A 88 -7.18 -6.58 1.02
CA THR A 88 -6.83 -8.01 1.04
C THR A 88 -5.34 -8.19 1.27
N TYR A 89 -4.54 -7.22 0.84
CA TYR A 89 -3.10 -7.26 0.94
C TYR A 89 -2.54 -5.99 1.55
N LEU A 90 -1.33 -6.12 2.10
CA LEU A 90 -0.60 -5.02 2.72
C LEU A 90 0.85 -5.08 2.30
N LEU A 91 1.41 -3.91 1.99
CA LEU A 91 2.85 -3.73 1.79
C LEU A 91 3.48 -3.19 3.07
N LEU A 92 4.70 -3.65 3.37
CA LEU A 92 5.44 -3.30 4.58
C LEU A 92 6.91 -3.10 4.28
N ASP A 93 7.47 -2.00 4.77
CA ASP A 93 8.90 -1.66 4.67
C ASP A 93 9.62 -1.94 6.01
N ASP A 94 10.90 -2.35 5.92
CA ASP A 94 11.76 -2.73 7.05
C ASP A 94 13.10 -1.96 6.98
N GLU A 95 13.05 -0.70 7.43
CA GLU A 95 14.03 0.38 7.14
C GLU A 95 15.48 0.12 7.59
N LEU A 96 15.73 -0.97 8.33
CA LEU A 96 17.07 -1.34 8.78
C LEU A 96 17.57 -2.67 8.22
N ASP A 97 16.80 -3.34 7.36
CA ASP A 97 17.18 -4.67 6.88
C ASP A 97 18.35 -4.63 5.86
N GLU A 98 18.49 -3.53 5.10
CA GLU A 98 19.60 -3.34 4.17
C GLU A 98 20.90 -3.02 4.90
N GLN A 99 20.82 -2.29 6.03
CA GLN A 99 21.97 -2.02 6.88
C GLN A 99 22.38 -3.24 7.72
N ASN A 100 21.41 -3.92 8.34
CA ASN A 100 21.69 -4.99 9.29
C ASN A 100 22.02 -6.32 8.63
N TYR A 101 21.43 -6.61 7.47
CA TYR A 101 21.58 -7.89 6.79
C TYR A 101 22.21 -7.77 5.39
N GLY A 102 22.43 -6.56 4.88
CA GLY A 102 23.03 -6.35 3.56
C GLY A 102 22.10 -6.75 2.41
N TYR A 103 20.79 -6.69 2.64
CA TYR A 103 19.81 -6.88 1.58
C TYR A 103 19.79 -5.68 0.63
N ASN A 104 19.26 -5.92 -0.56
CA ASN A 104 18.77 -4.83 -1.40
C ASN A 104 17.41 -4.37 -0.87
N THR A 105 16.99 -3.16 -1.27
CA THR A 105 15.68 -2.56 -0.98
C THR A 105 14.56 -3.60 -1.00
N ARG A 106 13.74 -3.69 0.05
CA ARG A 106 12.80 -4.82 0.22
C ARG A 106 11.41 -4.47 0.76
N THR A 107 10.47 -4.32 -0.16
CA THR A 107 9.03 -4.28 0.14
C THR A 107 8.47 -5.67 0.45
N ARG A 108 7.92 -5.88 1.66
CA ARG A 108 7.26 -7.14 2.06
C ARG A 108 5.79 -7.13 1.67
N ILE A 109 5.27 -8.32 1.34
CA ILE A 109 3.90 -8.51 0.84
C ILE A 109 3.17 -9.43 1.80
N TRP A 110 2.11 -8.90 2.42
CA TRP A 110 1.27 -9.60 3.38
C TRP A 110 -0.11 -9.86 2.79
N ASP A 111 -0.62 -11.08 3.01
CA ASP A 111 -2.03 -11.42 2.89
C ASP A 111 -2.68 -11.15 4.25
N ILE A 112 -3.67 -10.25 4.24
CA ILE A 112 -4.45 -9.84 5.41
C ILE A 112 -5.92 -10.20 5.25
N SER A 113 -6.23 -11.20 4.41
CA SER A 113 -7.62 -11.64 4.20
C SER A 113 -8.29 -12.22 5.45
N ASP A 114 -7.48 -12.63 6.43
CA ASP A 114 -7.85 -12.99 7.79
C ASP A 114 -6.98 -12.14 8.74
N LEU A 115 -7.60 -11.20 9.44
CA LEU A 115 -6.91 -10.21 10.29
C LEU A 115 -6.38 -10.82 11.59
N ASP A 116 -6.96 -11.93 12.04
CA ASP A 116 -6.48 -12.71 13.18
C ASP A 116 -5.14 -13.41 12.86
N THR A 117 -4.93 -13.79 11.59
CA THR A 117 -3.79 -14.59 11.16
C THR A 117 -3.10 -14.08 9.87
N PRO A 118 -2.62 -12.82 9.83
CA PRO A 118 -2.00 -12.26 8.64
C PRO A 118 -0.75 -13.07 8.24
N GLN A 119 -0.59 -13.31 6.94
CA GLN A 119 0.46 -14.17 6.39
C GLN A 119 1.45 -13.38 5.54
N LEU A 120 2.75 -13.51 5.82
CA LEU A 120 3.80 -13.00 4.93
C LEU A 120 3.91 -13.92 3.70
N LEU A 121 3.47 -13.44 2.53
CA LEU A 121 3.53 -14.20 1.28
C LEU A 121 4.95 -14.23 0.71
N GLY A 122 5.68 -13.12 0.86
CA GLY A 122 7.01 -12.94 0.30
C GLY A 122 7.43 -11.48 0.31
N PHE A 123 8.34 -11.13 -0.59
CA PHE A 123 8.86 -9.77 -0.72
C PHE A 123 9.29 -9.49 -2.16
N TYR A 124 9.20 -8.22 -2.55
CA TYR A 124 9.90 -7.67 -3.69
C TYR A 124 11.36 -7.38 -3.29
N ALA A 125 12.30 -7.64 -4.18
CA ALA A 125 13.70 -7.30 -3.99
C ALA A 125 14.13 -6.31 -5.08
N GLY A 126 14.45 -5.09 -4.68
CA GLY A 126 14.95 -4.05 -5.56
C GLY A 126 16.33 -4.34 -6.13
N THR A 127 16.74 -3.51 -7.09
CA THR A 127 18.05 -3.64 -7.76
C THR A 127 19.20 -2.95 -7.04
N THR A 128 18.90 -2.18 -5.99
CA THR A 128 19.86 -1.34 -5.27
C THR A 128 19.92 -1.67 -3.78
N ALA A 129 20.99 -1.24 -3.11
CA ALA A 129 21.14 -1.35 -1.66
C ALA A 129 20.59 -0.14 -0.90
N ALA A 130 19.77 0.70 -1.53
CA ALA A 130 19.12 1.81 -0.83
C ALA A 130 18.10 1.26 0.16
N ILE A 131 17.90 2.00 1.25
CA ILE A 131 16.93 1.66 2.30
C ILE A 131 15.51 1.89 1.76
N ASP A 132 14.62 0.91 1.91
CA ASP A 132 13.16 1.08 1.75
C ASP A 132 12.60 2.01 2.84
N HIS A 133 11.43 2.64 2.64
CA HIS A 133 10.99 3.64 3.63
C HIS A 133 9.48 3.87 3.64
N ASN A 134 9.00 4.90 2.93
CA ASN A 134 7.59 5.26 2.88
C ASN A 134 7.05 4.89 1.50
N LEU A 135 6.03 4.04 1.47
CA LEU A 135 5.29 3.74 0.26
C LEU A 135 3.82 4.11 0.36
N TYR A 136 3.20 4.31 -0.80
CA TYR A 136 1.79 4.64 -0.90
C TYR A 136 1.19 3.89 -2.09
N ILE A 137 0.08 3.19 -1.85
CA ILE A 137 -0.65 2.48 -2.91
C ILE A 137 -1.69 3.42 -3.53
N LYS A 138 -1.74 3.42 -4.86
CA LYS A 138 -2.76 4.11 -5.65
C LYS A 138 -2.88 3.51 -7.04
N ASP A 139 -4.11 3.14 -7.42
CA ASP A 139 -4.50 2.67 -8.75
C ASP A 139 -3.67 1.43 -9.20
N GLY A 140 -3.45 0.47 -8.29
CA GLY A 140 -2.68 -0.74 -8.58
C GLY A 140 -1.16 -0.54 -8.67
N TYR A 141 -0.65 0.60 -8.18
CA TYR A 141 0.78 0.90 -8.11
C TYR A 141 1.20 1.26 -6.68
N ALA A 142 2.40 0.82 -6.27
CA ALA A 142 3.08 1.35 -5.10
C ALA A 142 4.08 2.43 -5.52
N TYR A 143 4.02 3.59 -4.86
CA TYR A 143 4.96 4.69 -5.01
C TYR A 143 5.82 4.77 -3.77
N GLU A 144 7.11 4.46 -3.91
CA GLU A 144 8.03 4.27 -2.78
C GLU A 144 9.09 5.37 -2.75
N ALA A 145 9.36 5.90 -1.57
CA ALA A 145 10.40 6.90 -1.33
C ALA A 145 11.66 6.23 -0.78
N ASN A 146 12.41 5.50 -1.61
CA ASN A 146 13.51 4.65 -1.15
C ASN A 146 14.82 5.44 -1.00
N TYR A 147 14.84 6.40 -0.08
CA TYR A 147 15.97 7.27 0.27
C TYR A 147 16.86 7.62 -0.92
N ARG A 148 18.04 7.00 -1.03
CA ARG A 148 19.04 7.30 -2.05
C ARG A 148 18.71 6.76 -3.44
N ALA A 149 17.76 5.85 -3.58
CA ALA A 149 17.22 5.45 -4.88
C ALA A 149 16.13 6.42 -5.38
N GLY A 150 15.65 7.35 -4.55
CA GLY A 150 14.60 8.29 -4.93
C GLY A 150 13.22 7.63 -5.03
N LEU A 151 12.38 8.13 -5.94
CA LEU A 151 11.06 7.55 -6.20
C LEU A 151 11.23 6.24 -6.97
N GLN A 152 10.68 5.15 -6.45
CA GLN A 152 10.46 3.90 -7.17
C GLN A 152 8.95 3.68 -7.36
N ILE A 153 8.55 3.10 -8.49
CA ILE A 153 7.14 2.78 -8.76
C ILE A 153 7.04 1.31 -9.14
N LEU A 154 6.25 0.56 -8.36
CA LEU A 154 6.02 -0.87 -8.56
C LEU A 154 4.59 -1.13 -9.02
N ASP A 155 4.44 -2.00 -10.02
CA ASP A 155 3.16 -2.61 -10.42
C ASP A 155 2.79 -3.73 -9.44
N LEU A 156 1.54 -3.70 -9.00
CA LEU A 156 0.97 -4.57 -7.98
C LEU A 156 0.10 -5.70 -8.55
N SER A 157 -0.02 -5.82 -9.88
CA SER A 157 -0.82 -6.86 -10.55
C SER A 157 -0.49 -8.30 -10.12
N GLY A 158 0.73 -8.56 -9.67
CA GLY A 158 1.19 -9.88 -9.22
C GLY A 158 1.21 -10.07 -7.69
N MET A 159 0.60 -9.19 -6.90
CA MET A 159 0.71 -9.18 -5.44
C MET A 159 0.28 -10.50 -4.79
N ALA A 160 -0.83 -11.11 -5.25
CA ALA A 160 -1.34 -12.40 -4.78
C ALA A 160 -0.34 -13.58 -4.92
N SER A 161 0.64 -13.45 -5.83
CA SER A 161 1.70 -14.43 -6.05
C SER A 161 3.06 -13.96 -5.52
N ALA A 162 3.07 -12.93 -4.67
CA ALA A 162 4.26 -12.26 -4.15
C ALA A 162 5.22 -11.77 -5.26
N ARG A 163 4.67 -11.20 -6.34
CA ARG A 163 5.44 -10.69 -7.48
C ARG A 163 5.07 -9.24 -7.76
N LEU A 164 5.96 -8.33 -7.42
CA LEU A 164 5.89 -6.94 -7.85
C LEU A 164 6.92 -6.68 -8.94
N SER A 165 6.67 -5.71 -9.81
CA SER A 165 7.61 -5.33 -10.86
C SER A 165 7.82 -3.83 -10.92
N GLN A 166 9.06 -3.39 -11.05
CA GLN A 166 9.35 -1.97 -11.20
C GLN A 166 8.94 -1.47 -12.58
N VAL A 167 8.07 -0.45 -12.63
CA VAL A 167 7.57 0.16 -13.86
C VAL A 167 8.06 1.60 -14.06
N GLY A 168 8.65 2.20 -13.03
CA GLY A 168 9.20 3.55 -13.12
C GLY A 168 10.15 3.87 -11.97
N TYR A 169 10.96 4.91 -12.17
CA TYR A 169 11.73 5.55 -11.10
C TYR A 169 12.08 6.99 -11.44
N PHE A 170 12.40 7.76 -10.42
CA PHE A 170 13.02 9.07 -10.56
C PHE A 170 14.03 9.29 -9.42
N ASP A 171 15.30 9.33 -9.79
CA ASP A 171 16.41 9.46 -8.84
C ASP A 171 16.65 10.94 -8.51
N ILE A 172 16.49 11.28 -7.23
CA ILE A 172 16.81 12.62 -6.70
C ILE A 172 18.20 12.65 -6.02
N TYR A 173 18.85 11.50 -5.82
CA TYR A 173 20.16 11.35 -5.19
C TYR A 173 21.15 10.59 -6.11
N PRO A 174 21.60 11.19 -7.23
CA PRO A 174 22.40 10.48 -8.25
C PRO A 174 23.82 10.09 -7.83
N ALA A 175 24.25 10.42 -6.61
CA ALA A 175 25.63 10.19 -6.17
C ALA A 175 25.93 8.72 -5.87
N ASN A 176 24.98 7.95 -5.33
CA ASN A 176 25.07 6.50 -5.06
C ASN A 176 23.77 6.00 -4.40
N ASN A 177 23.55 4.69 -4.42
CA ASN A 177 22.44 3.99 -3.78
C ASN A 177 22.87 3.19 -2.53
N ASN A 178 23.80 3.71 -1.73
CA ASN A 178 24.23 3.01 -0.51
C ASN A 178 23.14 3.09 0.57
N ALA A 179 23.05 2.09 1.45
CA ALA A 179 22.09 2.05 2.55
C ALA A 179 22.30 3.19 3.56
N ASN A 180 21.61 4.31 3.38
CA ASN A 180 21.72 5.50 4.23
C ASN A 180 20.49 6.41 4.07
N PHE A 181 20.21 7.22 5.09
CA PHE A 181 18.98 8.00 5.27
C PHE A 181 19.01 9.37 4.58
N ASN A 182 19.63 9.48 3.40
CA ASN A 182 19.62 10.74 2.61
C ASN A 182 18.83 10.52 1.32
N GLY A 183 18.30 11.59 0.72
CA GLY A 183 17.49 11.49 -0.50
C GLY A 183 15.99 11.61 -0.23
N ALA A 184 15.17 10.79 -0.89
CA ALA A 184 13.71 10.87 -0.80
C ALA A 184 13.22 10.45 0.59
N TRP A 185 12.54 11.36 1.28
CA TRP A 185 11.90 11.09 2.58
C TRP A 185 10.48 10.55 2.42
N SER A 186 9.73 11.09 1.46
CA SER A 186 8.34 10.70 1.21
C SER A 186 7.92 11.11 -0.20
N VAL A 187 6.84 10.49 -0.68
CA VAL A 187 6.19 10.78 -1.96
C VAL A 187 4.70 10.99 -1.75
N TYR A 188 4.01 11.65 -2.69
CA TYR A 188 2.57 11.84 -2.62
C TYR A 188 1.95 11.67 -4.01
N PRO A 189 1.29 10.52 -4.30
CA PRO A 189 0.73 10.22 -5.62
C PRO A 189 -0.75 10.62 -5.78
N TYR A 190 -1.40 11.18 -4.74
CA TYR A 190 -2.86 11.33 -4.68
C TYR A 190 -3.44 12.58 -5.37
N PHE A 191 -2.66 13.31 -6.16
CA PHE A 191 -3.24 14.42 -6.94
C PHE A 191 -4.02 13.89 -8.15
N ALA A 192 -5.25 14.39 -8.33
CA ALA A 192 -6.10 14.08 -9.49
C ALA A 192 -5.44 14.41 -10.86
N SER A 193 -4.40 15.24 -10.87
CA SER A 193 -3.63 15.56 -12.08
C SER A 193 -2.65 14.47 -12.52
N GLY A 194 -2.54 13.36 -11.77
CA GLY A 194 -1.56 12.29 -11.98
C GLY A 194 -0.12 12.71 -11.67
N VAL A 195 0.06 13.82 -10.98
CA VAL A 195 1.37 14.32 -10.55
C VAL A 195 1.75 13.69 -9.22
N VAL A 196 3.00 13.25 -9.11
CA VAL A 196 3.60 12.74 -7.88
C VAL A 196 4.55 13.80 -7.33
N ILE A 197 4.39 14.14 -6.06
CA ILE A 197 5.35 14.95 -5.32
C ILE A 197 6.40 14.03 -4.69
N ILE A 198 7.66 14.45 -4.70
CA ILE A 198 8.76 13.81 -3.97
C ILE A 198 9.38 14.86 -3.05
N SER A 199 9.46 14.55 -1.75
CA SER A 199 10.13 15.38 -0.76
C SER A 199 11.51 14.79 -0.46
N GLY A 200 12.57 15.49 -0.88
CA GLY A 200 13.95 15.13 -0.55
C GLY A 200 14.44 15.85 0.70
N ILE A 201 15.20 15.16 1.55
CA ILE A 201 15.76 15.72 2.80
C ILE A 201 16.68 16.89 2.49
N GLU A 202 17.60 16.72 1.55
CA GLU A 202 18.56 17.76 1.15
C GLU A 202 18.23 18.39 -0.21
N GLN A 203 17.43 17.71 -1.03
CA GLN A 203 17.21 18.06 -2.43
C GLN A 203 15.99 18.97 -2.61
N GLY A 204 15.12 19.06 -1.60
CA GLY A 204 13.90 19.85 -1.64
C GLY A 204 12.75 19.15 -2.38
N LEU A 205 11.89 19.95 -3.02
CA LEU A 205 10.65 19.49 -3.63
C LEU A 205 10.84 19.16 -5.12
N PHE A 206 10.43 17.95 -5.52
CA PHE A 206 10.31 17.56 -6.92
C PHE A 206 8.85 17.26 -7.26
N ILE A 207 8.47 17.58 -8.49
CA ILE A 207 7.13 17.37 -9.02
C ILE A 207 7.30 16.62 -10.35
N VAL A 208 6.88 15.37 -10.37
CA VAL A 208 7.01 14.50 -11.55
C VAL A 208 5.63 14.04 -12.02
N ARG A 209 5.51 13.72 -13.30
CA ARG A 209 4.34 13.05 -13.84
C ARG A 209 4.81 11.74 -14.47
N PRO A 210 4.65 10.60 -13.78
CA PRO A 210 5.06 9.33 -14.35
C PRO A 210 4.16 8.99 -15.55
N HIS A 211 4.74 8.38 -16.57
CA HIS A 211 4.01 7.77 -17.68
C HIS A 211 4.01 6.27 -17.43
N LEU A 212 3.04 5.82 -16.63
CA LEU A 212 2.91 4.42 -16.26
C LEU A 212 2.18 3.64 -17.36
N PRO A 213 2.43 2.33 -17.46
CA PRO A 213 1.55 1.45 -18.21
C PRO A 213 0.11 1.69 -17.78
N THR A 214 -0.84 1.67 -18.71
CA THR A 214 -2.24 1.64 -18.30
C THR A 214 -2.51 0.27 -17.66
N PRO A 215 -3.17 0.18 -16.49
CA PRO A 215 -3.61 -1.10 -15.95
C PRO A 215 -4.34 -1.88 -17.05
N CYS A 216 -3.85 -3.08 -17.34
CA CYS A 216 -4.39 -3.88 -18.41
C CYS A 216 -5.63 -4.64 -17.91
N TYR A 217 -6.81 -4.12 -18.21
CA TYR A 217 -8.09 -4.78 -17.93
C TYR A 217 -8.47 -5.80 -19.03
N ASP A 218 -7.49 -6.54 -19.56
CA ASP A 218 -7.69 -7.64 -20.50
C ASP A 218 -7.89 -8.95 -19.74
N PHE A 219 -9.11 -9.16 -19.26
CA PHE A 219 -9.47 -10.35 -18.48
C PHE A 219 -9.59 -11.60 -19.35
N ASN A 220 -9.80 -11.43 -20.66
CA ASN A 220 -9.95 -12.54 -21.60
C ASN A 220 -8.63 -12.94 -22.30
N GLY A 221 -7.55 -12.16 -22.13
CA GLY A 221 -6.22 -12.44 -22.66
C GLY A 221 -6.07 -12.20 -24.17
N SER A 222 -6.88 -11.31 -24.75
CA SER A 222 -6.86 -10.97 -26.18
C SER A 222 -5.73 -10.02 -26.59
N GLY A 223 -5.06 -9.38 -25.63
CA GLY A 223 -4.06 -8.33 -25.83
C GLY A 223 -4.64 -6.93 -25.99
N THR A 224 -5.95 -6.75 -25.83
CA THR A 224 -6.60 -5.43 -25.90
C THR A 224 -7.79 -5.36 -24.96
N VAL A 225 -7.98 -4.22 -24.30
CA VAL A 225 -9.20 -4.00 -23.51
C VAL A 225 -10.38 -3.75 -24.45
N ASP A 226 -11.31 -4.69 -24.52
CA ASP A 226 -12.44 -4.66 -25.44
C ASP A 226 -13.78 -5.11 -24.82
N ILE A 227 -14.77 -5.36 -25.69
CA ILE A 227 -16.11 -5.76 -25.26
C ILE A 227 -16.13 -7.12 -24.55
N GLY A 228 -15.17 -7.99 -24.84
CA GLY A 228 -14.98 -9.28 -24.16
C GLY A 228 -14.68 -9.08 -22.68
N ASP A 229 -13.88 -8.07 -22.33
CA ASP A 229 -13.53 -7.74 -20.95
C ASP A 229 -14.71 -7.15 -20.18
N ILE A 230 -15.45 -6.22 -20.80
CA ILE A 230 -16.69 -5.70 -20.23
C ILE A 230 -17.70 -6.83 -20.01
N THR A 231 -17.74 -7.83 -20.90
CA THR A 231 -18.66 -8.97 -20.75
C THR A 231 -18.32 -9.80 -19.51
N LEU A 232 -17.03 -9.96 -19.19
CA LEU A 232 -16.58 -10.68 -17.99
C LEU A 232 -16.93 -9.92 -16.71
N VAL A 233 -16.74 -8.60 -16.71
CA VAL A 233 -17.11 -7.72 -15.58
C VAL A 233 -18.61 -7.68 -15.38
N THR A 234 -19.37 -7.51 -16.46
CA THR A 234 -20.84 -7.51 -16.42
C THR A 234 -21.41 -8.86 -15.99
N ALA A 235 -20.69 -9.97 -16.21
CA ALA A 235 -21.11 -11.28 -15.70
C ALA A 235 -21.08 -11.35 -14.17
N ALA A 236 -20.31 -10.49 -13.52
CA ALA A 236 -20.24 -10.34 -12.07
C ALA A 236 -21.10 -9.17 -11.54
N TRP A 237 -21.96 -8.57 -12.37
CA TRP A 237 -22.74 -7.39 -11.99
C TRP A 237 -23.58 -7.61 -10.73
N GLY A 238 -23.47 -6.69 -9.78
CA GLY A 238 -24.18 -6.74 -8.50
C GLY A 238 -23.64 -7.78 -7.51
N THR A 239 -22.47 -8.36 -7.78
CA THR A 239 -21.76 -9.26 -6.86
C THR A 239 -20.62 -8.51 -6.16
N ASP A 240 -20.11 -9.10 -5.09
CA ASP A 240 -18.92 -8.68 -4.33
C ASP A 240 -17.62 -9.26 -4.91
N ASN A 241 -17.61 -9.57 -6.22
CA ASN A 241 -16.45 -10.19 -6.85
C ASN A 241 -15.29 -9.19 -6.96
N THR A 242 -14.34 -9.34 -6.04
CA THR A 242 -13.15 -8.48 -5.89
C THR A 242 -12.25 -8.42 -7.13
N LEU A 243 -12.37 -9.37 -8.07
CA LEU A 243 -11.64 -9.30 -9.33
C LEU A 243 -12.17 -8.20 -10.26
N TYR A 244 -13.45 -7.82 -10.11
CA TYR A 244 -14.15 -6.90 -11.01
C TYR A 244 -14.73 -5.65 -10.29
N ASP A 245 -14.51 -5.55 -8.98
CA ASP A 245 -14.82 -4.38 -8.14
C ASP A 245 -13.55 -3.53 -8.03
N PHE A 246 -13.31 -2.68 -9.03
CA PHE A 246 -12.08 -1.89 -9.16
C PHE A 246 -12.07 -0.67 -8.25
N ASN A 247 -13.24 -0.21 -7.81
CA ASN A 247 -13.35 0.91 -6.87
C ASN A 247 -13.43 0.45 -5.40
N GLY A 248 -13.52 -0.85 -5.15
CA GLY A 248 -13.56 -1.46 -3.82
C GLY A 248 -14.83 -1.11 -3.03
N ASN A 249 -15.94 -0.80 -3.70
CA ASN A 249 -17.18 -0.40 -3.02
C ASN A 249 -18.01 -1.60 -2.50
N GLY A 250 -17.53 -2.82 -2.74
CA GLY A 250 -18.16 -4.08 -2.38
C GLY A 250 -19.21 -4.55 -3.38
N THR A 251 -19.32 -3.94 -4.55
CA THR A 251 -20.31 -4.30 -5.58
C THR A 251 -19.82 -3.95 -6.98
N VAL A 252 -19.72 -4.95 -7.85
CA VAL A 252 -19.45 -4.74 -9.28
C VAL A 252 -20.61 -3.96 -9.92
N ASP A 253 -20.35 -2.72 -10.30
CA ASP A 253 -21.36 -1.80 -10.81
C ASP A 253 -20.86 -0.90 -11.97
N VAL A 254 -21.57 0.20 -12.18
CA VAL A 254 -21.31 1.11 -13.31
C VAL A 254 -19.99 1.85 -13.17
N ASP A 255 -19.53 2.07 -11.94
CA ASP A 255 -18.29 2.79 -11.66
C ASP A 255 -17.07 1.89 -12.01
N ASP A 256 -17.22 0.57 -11.91
CA ASP A 256 -16.22 -0.39 -12.38
C ASP A 256 -16.13 -0.43 -13.91
N ILE A 257 -17.27 -0.43 -14.59
CA ILE A 257 -17.30 -0.34 -16.06
C ILE A 257 -16.69 0.98 -16.53
N GLN A 258 -16.93 2.08 -15.83
CA GLN A 258 -16.30 3.37 -16.15
C GLN A 258 -14.77 3.30 -16.02
N THR A 259 -14.26 2.59 -15.02
CA THR A 259 -12.82 2.36 -14.84
C THR A 259 -12.19 1.63 -16.02
N ILE A 260 -12.86 0.58 -16.52
CA ILE A 260 -12.43 -0.13 -17.74
C ILE A 260 -12.54 0.77 -18.97
N ALA A 261 -13.63 1.53 -19.11
CA ALA A 261 -13.88 2.37 -20.27
C ALA A 261 -12.82 3.46 -20.47
N LEU A 262 -12.13 3.89 -19.41
CA LEU A 262 -10.98 4.79 -19.50
C LEU A 262 -9.76 4.17 -20.20
N THR A 263 -9.77 2.85 -20.39
CA THR A 263 -8.68 2.07 -20.99
C THR A 263 -9.09 1.37 -22.29
N TRP A 264 -10.29 1.69 -22.80
CA TRP A 264 -10.87 1.06 -23.99
C TRP A 264 -9.93 1.13 -25.21
N GLU A 265 -9.74 0.00 -25.90
CA GLU A 265 -8.85 -0.17 -27.07
C GLU A 265 -7.36 0.09 -26.78
N ASN A 266 -6.95 0.23 -25.51
CA ASN A 266 -5.53 0.22 -25.19
C ASN A 266 -4.95 -1.16 -25.39
N ALA A 267 -3.79 -1.20 -26.04
CA ALA A 267 -3.02 -2.43 -26.17
C ALA A 267 -2.43 -2.82 -24.82
N CYS A 268 -2.60 -4.09 -24.50
CA CYS A 268 -1.83 -4.84 -23.52
C CYS A 268 -0.77 -5.67 -24.28
#